data_AF-A0AAV6WU41-F1
#
_entry.id   AF-A0AAV6WU41-F1
#
_cell.length_a   1.000
_cell.length_b   1.000
_cell.length_c   1.000
_cell.angle_alpha   90.00
_cell.angle_beta   90.00
_cell.angle_gamma   90.00
#
_symmetry.space_group_name_H-M   'P 1'
#
loop_
_entity.id
_entity.type
_entity.pdbx_description
1 polymer ?
#
loop_
_entity_poly.entity_id
_entity_poly.type
_entity_poly.pdbx_seq_one_letter_code
_entity_poly.pdbx_strand_id
1 'polypeptide(L)' 'MVFRTGRDRPVIVRQGKYLAKLLNNLGKVGGGRADAGADIDFGNPFIYKHLGSMVTIRRYKALVGFRQSKVKL' A
#
# COMPACT_ATOMS: atom_id res chain seq x y z
N MET A 1 4.82 -7.08 -19.00
CA MET A 1 5.30 -6.40 -17.77
C MET A 1 4.54 -6.98 -16.59
N VAL A 2 5.24 -7.63 -15.64
CA VAL A 2 4.60 -8.33 -14.51
C VAL A 2 5.29 -7.91 -13.21
N PHE A 3 4.58 -7.20 -12.33
CA PHE A 3 5.02 -6.96 -10.96
C PHE A 3 4.97 -8.29 -10.22
N ARG A 4 6.14 -8.91 -10.00
CA ARG A 4 6.24 -10.30 -9.55
C ARG A 4 6.26 -10.49 -8.04
N THR A 5 6.22 -9.42 -7.24
CA THR A 5 6.27 -9.54 -5.78
C THR A 5 5.37 -8.53 -5.06
N GLY A 6 4.94 -8.86 -3.84
CA GLY A 6 4.13 -7.97 -2.99
C GLY A 6 4.82 -6.64 -2.65
N ARG A 7 6.13 -6.52 -2.85
CA ARG A 7 6.94 -5.34 -2.51
C ARG A 7 7.04 -4.30 -3.63
N ASP A 8 6.61 -4.61 -4.85
CA ASP A 8 6.86 -3.74 -6.03
C ASP A 8 5.58 -3.07 -6.55
N ARG A 9 4.48 -3.16 -5.79
CA ARG A 9 3.19 -2.59 -6.22
C ARG A 9 3.18 -1.06 -6.06
N PRO A 10 2.52 -0.33 -6.98
CA PRO A 10 2.29 1.11 -6.83
C PRO A 10 1.63 1.45 -5.50
N VAL A 11 1.93 2.64 -4.98
CA VAL A 11 1.40 3.08 -3.68
C VAL A 11 -0.12 3.01 -3.64
N ILE A 12 -0.81 3.42 -4.71
CA ILE A 12 -2.28 3.40 -4.78
C ILE A 12 -2.88 1.99 -4.56
N VAL A 13 -2.26 0.96 -5.13
CA VAL A 13 -2.71 -0.44 -4.94
C VAL A 13 -2.51 -0.88 -3.49
N ARG A 14 -1.41 -0.45 -2.87
CA ARG A 14 -1.12 -0.76 -1.46
C ARG A 14 -2.07 0.00 -0.52
N GLN A 15 -2.37 1.26 -0.81
CA GLN A 15 -3.36 2.07 -0.07
C GLN A 15 -4.75 1.46 -0.15
N GLY A 16 -5.22 1.10 -1.35
CA GLY A 16 -6.52 0.45 -1.53
C GLY A 16 -6.62 -0.86 -0.74
N LYS A 17 -5.56 -1.68 -0.76
CA LYS A 17 -5.51 -2.92 0.03
C LYS A 17 -5.50 -2.68 1.53
N TYR A 18 -4.73 -1.70 2.01
CA TYR A 18 -4.71 -1.32 3.41
C TYR A 18 -6.08 -0.87 3.88
N LEU A 19 -6.71 0.05 3.14
CA LEU A 19 -8.02 0.59 3.47
C LEU A 19 -9.11 -0.49 3.47
N ALA A 20 -9.13 -1.36 2.47
CA ALA A 20 -10.09 -2.47 2.42
C ALA A 20 -9.96 -3.39 3.63
N LYS A 21 -8.73 -3.70 4.07
CA LYS A 21 -8.50 -4.51 5.27
C LYS A 21 -9.01 -3.80 6.53
N LEU A 22 -8.74 -2.50 6.65
CA LEU A 22 -9.14 -1.70 7.80
C LEU A 22 -10.66 -1.56 7.89
N LEU A 23 -11.34 -1.29 6.78
CA LEU A 23 -12.80 -1.23 6.70
C LEU A 23 -13.46 -2.60 6.99
N ASN A 24 -12.88 -3.69 6.51
CA ASN A 24 -13.37 -5.03 6.84
C ASN A 24 -13.26 -5.33 8.34
N ASN A 25 -12.17 -4.91 8.98
CA ASN A 25 -12.03 -5.05 10.42
C ASN A 25 -13.04 -4.17 11.16
N LEU A 26 -13.20 -2.91 10.74
CA LEU A 26 -14.17 -1.97 11.30
C LEU A 26 -15.61 -2.51 11.23
N GLY A 27 -15.99 -3.07 10.07
CA GLY A 27 -17.31 -3.69 9.87
C GLY A 27 -17.54 -4.91 10.76
N LYS A 28 -16.50 -5.71 11.02
CA LYS A 28 -16.59 -6.88 11.92
C LYS A 28 -16.76 -6.49 13.39
N VAL A 29 -16.10 -5.42 13.83
CA VAL A 29 -16.19 -4.96 15.23
C VAL A 29 -17.37 -4.03 15.48
N GLY A 30 -18.23 -3.79 14.46
CA GLY A 30 -19.41 -2.95 14.61
C GLY A 30 -19.11 -1.44 14.71
N GLY A 31 -17.90 -1.02 14.30
CA GLY A 31 -17.40 0.35 14.40
C GLY A 31 -18.02 1.37 13.44
N GLY A 32 -19.09 1.01 12.74
CA GLY A 32 -19.81 1.88 11.81
C GLY A 32 -20.87 2.77 12.48
N ARG A 33 -21.03 2.69 13.80
CA ARG A 33 -21.95 3.54 14.59
C ARG A 33 -21.22 4.78 15.11
N ALA A 34 -21.97 5.86 15.34
CA ALA A 34 -21.43 7.05 15.99
C ALA A 34 -20.82 6.67 17.36
N ASP A 35 -19.66 7.23 17.66
CA ASP A 35 -18.88 6.98 18.89
C ASP A 35 -18.30 5.55 19.06
N ALA A 36 -18.54 4.63 18.13
CA ALA A 36 -18.03 3.27 18.23
C ALA A 36 -16.51 3.14 17.96
N GLY A 37 -15.84 4.24 17.59
CA GLY A 37 -14.44 4.24 17.18
C GLY A 37 -13.40 4.40 18.31
N ALA A 38 -13.83 4.71 19.54
CA ALA A 38 -12.92 5.03 20.64
C ALA A 38 -12.03 3.85 21.08
N ASP A 39 -12.56 2.62 21.06
CA ASP A 39 -11.88 1.40 21.53
C ASP A 39 -11.40 0.49 20.37
N ILE A 40 -11.39 0.99 19.13
CA ILE A 40 -11.02 0.17 17.97
C ILE A 40 -9.53 0.27 17.69
N ASP A 41 -8.85 -0.88 17.74
CA ASP A 41 -7.46 -0.99 17.29
C ASP A 41 -7.39 -0.98 15.75
N PHE A 42 -6.91 0.14 15.21
CA PHE A 42 -6.67 0.33 13.77
C PHE A 42 -5.36 -0.30 13.28
N GLY A 43 -4.54 -0.81 14.21
CA GLY A 43 -3.23 -1.37 13.93
C GLY A 43 -2.23 -0.34 13.40
N ASN A 44 -1.19 -0.83 12.72
CA ASN A 44 -0.12 0.04 12.26
C ASN A 44 -0.56 0.96 11.11
N PRO A 45 -0.21 2.25 11.16
CA PRO A 45 -0.58 3.20 10.12
C PRO A 45 0.04 2.83 8.77
N PHE A 46 -0.62 3.25 7.69
CA PHE A 46 -0.09 3.09 6.35
C PHE A 46 1.15 3.98 6.15
N ILE A 47 2.31 3.36 5.92
CA ILE A 47 3.56 4.08 5.64
C ILE A 47 3.74 4.26 4.13
N TYR A 48 3.78 5.52 3.68
CA TYR A 48 4.13 5.87 2.30
C TYR A 48 5.58 5.48 2.01
N LYS A 49 5.75 4.51 1.11
CA LYS A 49 7.06 4.13 0.57
C LYS A 49 6.94 4.11 -0.95
N HIS A 50 7.41 5.17 -1.59
CA HIS A 50 7.61 5.23 -3.03
C HIS A 50 8.73 4.25 -3.39
N LEU A 51 8.40 3.25 -4.19
CA LEU A 51 9.32 2.18 -4.57
C LEU A 51 10.11 2.50 -5.84
N GLY A 52 9.72 3.56 -6.53
CA GLY A 52 10.30 3.96 -7.79
C GLY A 52 9.26 4.51 -8.76
N SER A 53 9.77 5.16 -9.81
CA SER A 53 8.98 5.58 -10.97
C SER A 53 9.30 4.68 -12.16
N MET A 54 8.28 4.40 -12.98
CA MET A 54 8.50 3.82 -14.30
C MET A 54 8.06 4.81 -15.36
N VAL A 55 8.86 4.96 -16.41
CA VAL A 55 8.53 5.76 -17.59
C VAL A 55 8.77 4.92 -18.85
N THR A 56 7.77 4.90 -19.75
CA THR A 56 7.89 4.26 -21.06
C THR A 56 8.58 5.21 -22.02
N ILE A 57 9.64 4.76 -22.71
CA ILE A 57 10.37 5.64 -23.65
C ILE A 57 9.96 5.40 -25.10
N ARG A 58 9.87 4.14 -25.56
CA ARG A 58 9.56 3.74 -26.96
C ARG A 58 8.98 2.32 -27.00
N ARG A 59 8.59 1.84 -28.20
CA ARG A 59 8.01 0.49 -28.45
C ARG A 59 8.69 -0.58 -27.59
N TYR A 60 7.92 -1.13 -26.65
CA TYR A 60 8.31 -2.21 -25.74
C TYR A 60 9.52 -1.93 -24.81
N LYS A 61 9.93 -0.66 -24.64
CA LYS A 61 11.03 -0.26 -23.74
C LYS A 61 10.53 0.65 -22.62
N ALA A 62 10.94 0.35 -21.39
CA ALA A 62 10.65 1.14 -20.20
C ALA A 62 11.92 1.35 -19.37
N LEU A 63 12.05 2.54 -18.77
CA LEU A 63 13.00 2.83 -17.70
C LEU A 63 12.32 2.66 -16.35
N VAL A 64 13.02 2.03 -15.42
CA VAL A 64 12.57 1.83 -14.05
C VAL A 64 13.62 2.37 -13.10
N GLY A 65 13.27 3.39 -12.33
CA GLY A 65 14.13 3.91 -11.26
C GLY A 65 13.68 3.34 -9.93
N PHE A 66 14.37 2.33 -9.40
CA PHE A 66 14.09 1.80 -8.06
C PHE A 66 14.85 2.58 -6.99
N ARG A 67 14.17 2.96 -5.90
CA ARG A 67 14.80 3.45 -4.66
C ARG A 67 14.44 2.52 -3.52
N GLN A 68 15.21 1.44 -3.35
CA GLN A 68 15.28 0.69 -2.09
C GLN A 68 16.60 1.05 -1.42
N SER A 69 16.56 1.79 -0.32
CA SER A 69 17.72 1.80 0.59
C SER A 69 17.85 0.37 1.12
N LYS A 70 18.96 -0.31 0.86
CA LYS A 70 19.29 -1.52 1.59
C LYS A 70 19.49 -1.09 3.05
N VAL A 71 18.57 -1.47 3.93
CA VAL A 71 18.89 -1.50 5.36
C VAL A 71 19.96 -2.58 5.48
N LYS A 72 21.22 -2.17 5.70
CA LYS A 72 22.25 -3.08 6.17
C LYS A 72 21.82 -3.51 7.57
N LEU A 73 21.54 -4.81 7.72
CA LEU A 73 21.65 -5.48 9.02
C LEU A 73 23.13 -5.59 9.37
#